data_AF-A0A3D5XU25-F1
#
_entry.id   AF-A0A3D5XU25-F1
#
_cell.length_a   1.000
_cell.length_b   1.000
_cell.length_c   1.000
_cell.angle_alpha   90.00
_cell.angle_beta   90.00
_cell.angle_gamma   90.00
#
_symmetry.space_group_name_H-M   'P 1'
#
loop_
_entity.id
_entity.type
_entity.pdbx_description
1 polymer ?
#
loop_
_entity_poly.entity_id
_entity_poly.type
_entity_poly.pdbx_seq_one_letter_code
_entity_poly.pdbx_strand_id
1 'polypeptide(L)'
;CCGAIAKWAGRTAIYEECEEQLKNEINKLGNPLIIAACPTCKKTLEEMLKIEVKGIWDVLNEIGLPKGALEYDRPLIMHDSCSARGDSDMQASIRKLTNSLGCTLKDVPYNGDMSECCGYGGLVSYVNKELASKMAQSCTKDEDVPFISYCMACRDRFAREKRESMHVLELVYAAPAGNPPDISKKRKNRLSLKRKLLEEIWKEEVIVINPEYKIVISEDVAKILDERMILEEDVYSVIEAYHEDGSAVYDEIDGTLTSSLRKGNVTFWLKFKKDEPDVYIILGAYSHRMKVRVRYE
;
A
#
# COMPACT_ATOMS: atom_id res chain seq x y z
N CYS A 1 9.38 6.89 -1.32
CA CYS A 1 9.44 5.44 -1.65
C CYS A 1 10.91 5.05 -1.69
N CYS A 2 11.34 3.91 -1.15
CA CYS A 2 12.76 3.49 -1.20
C CYS A 2 13.24 3.02 -2.58
N GLY A 3 12.42 3.11 -3.63
CA GLY A 3 12.78 2.68 -4.98
C GLY A 3 12.62 1.18 -5.26
N ALA A 4 12.30 0.35 -4.26
CA ALA A 4 12.24 -1.11 -4.40
C ALA A 4 11.34 -1.58 -5.57
N ILE A 5 10.20 -0.94 -5.80
CA ILE A 5 9.29 -1.27 -6.92
C ILE A 5 9.96 -1.03 -8.28
N ALA A 6 10.68 0.09 -8.45
CA ALA A 6 11.40 0.39 -9.69
C ALA A 6 12.56 -0.58 -9.90
N LYS A 7 13.29 -0.91 -8.83
CA LYS A 7 14.37 -1.91 -8.83
C LYS A 7 13.85 -3.28 -9.27
N TRP A 8 12.76 -3.77 -8.67
CA TRP A 8 12.14 -5.04 -9.05
C TRP A 8 11.59 -5.03 -10.48
N ALA A 9 11.17 -3.88 -10.98
CA ALA A 9 10.68 -3.71 -12.35
C ALA A 9 11.81 -3.64 -13.40
N GLY A 10 13.08 -3.64 -12.99
CA GLY A 10 14.22 -3.39 -13.89
C GLY A 10 14.19 -1.97 -14.49
N ARG A 11 13.50 -1.02 -13.84
CA ARG A 11 13.40 0.37 -14.29
C ARG A 11 14.56 1.19 -13.73
N THR A 12 15.77 0.91 -14.21
CA THR A 12 17.01 1.48 -13.68
C THR A 12 16.99 3.00 -13.61
N ALA A 13 16.60 3.69 -14.67
CA ALA A 13 16.50 5.16 -14.67
C ALA A 13 15.58 5.71 -13.56
N ILE A 14 14.40 5.11 -13.38
CA ILE A 14 13.45 5.53 -12.32
C ILE A 14 14.04 5.22 -10.93
N TYR A 15 14.76 4.10 -10.80
CA TYR A 15 15.42 3.75 -9.55
C TYR A 15 16.55 4.74 -9.21
N GLU A 16 17.38 5.11 -10.18
CA GLU A 16 18.46 6.09 -10.05
C GLU A 16 17.92 7.48 -9.69
N GLU A 17 16.84 7.93 -10.34
CA GLU A 17 16.14 9.18 -9.98
C GLU A 17 15.65 9.15 -8.51
N CYS A 18 15.05 8.03 -8.08
CA CYS A 18 14.60 7.87 -6.68
C CYS A 18 15.79 7.90 -5.70
N GLU A 19 16.90 7.26 -6.07
CA GLU A 19 18.12 7.21 -5.28
C GLU A 19 18.74 8.59 -5.12
N GLU A 20 18.90 9.33 -6.21
CA GLU A 20 19.43 10.70 -6.20
C GLU A 20 18.55 11.62 -5.35
N GLN A 21 17.23 11.55 -5.55
CA GLN A 21 16.28 12.34 -4.76
C GLN A 21 16.43 12.05 -3.26
N LEU A 22 16.45 10.78 -2.85
CA LEU A 22 16.57 10.42 -1.44
C LEU A 22 17.91 10.85 -0.85
N LYS A 23 19.02 10.63 -1.57
CA LYS A 23 20.35 11.06 -1.13
C LYS A 23 20.42 12.57 -0.90
N ASN A 24 19.87 13.35 -1.84
CA ASN A 24 19.87 14.80 -1.75
C ASN A 24 19.03 15.30 -0.56
N GLU A 25 17.81 14.76 -0.37
CA GLU A 25 16.96 15.17 0.76
C GLU A 25 17.54 14.76 2.12
N ILE A 26 18.13 13.57 2.24
CA ILE A 26 18.78 13.12 3.48
C ILE A 26 20.00 13.97 3.81
N ASN A 27 20.80 14.35 2.79
CA ASN A 27 21.94 15.24 2.97
C ASN A 27 21.50 16.64 3.45
N LYS A 28 20.42 17.21 2.87
CA LYS A 28 19.84 18.48 3.33
C LYS A 28 19.41 18.44 4.80
N LEU A 29 19.01 17.28 5.30
CA LEU A 29 18.66 17.05 6.70
C LEU A 29 19.87 16.81 7.62
N GLY A 30 21.10 16.88 7.09
CA GLY A 30 22.32 16.65 7.85
C GLY A 30 22.65 15.17 8.09
N ASN A 31 22.19 14.27 7.22
CA ASN A 31 22.39 12.82 7.31
C ASN A 31 21.95 12.23 8.67
N PRO A 32 20.67 12.38 9.05
CA PRO A 32 20.16 11.86 10.32
C PRO A 32 20.19 10.33 10.37
N LEU A 33 20.12 9.78 11.58
CA LEU A 33 19.81 8.36 11.75
C LEU A 33 18.46 8.05 11.10
N ILE A 34 18.45 7.05 10.21
CA ILE A 34 17.24 6.59 9.55
C ILE A 34 16.64 5.44 10.34
N ILE A 35 15.35 5.55 10.67
CA ILE A 35 14.57 4.46 11.28
C ILE A 35 13.57 3.95 10.24
N ALA A 36 13.61 2.65 9.94
CA ALA A 36 12.71 2.00 9.00
C ALA A 36 11.73 1.07 9.71
N ALA A 37 10.45 1.21 9.38
CA ALA A 37 9.37 0.33 9.84
C ALA A 37 9.09 -0.86 8.90
N CYS A 38 9.86 -1.00 7.83
CA CYS A 38 9.70 -2.06 6.84
C CYS A 38 11.06 -2.71 6.55
N PRO A 39 11.19 -4.05 6.65
CA PRO A 39 12.42 -4.78 6.35
C PRO A 39 13.00 -4.47 4.97
N THR A 40 12.16 -4.40 3.94
CA THR A 40 12.58 -4.03 2.58
C THR A 40 13.11 -2.60 2.52
N CYS A 41 12.45 -1.64 3.21
CA CYS A 41 12.93 -0.27 3.26
C CYS A 41 14.29 -0.18 3.97
N LYS A 42 14.48 -0.88 5.10
CA LYS A 42 15.76 -0.96 5.81
C LYS A 42 16.87 -1.41 4.85
N LYS A 43 16.77 -2.63 4.31
CA LYS A 43 17.79 -3.19 3.39
C LYS A 43 18.05 -2.31 2.18
N THR A 44 16.98 -1.81 1.53
CA THR A 44 17.13 -0.99 0.32
C THR A 44 17.85 0.33 0.62
N LEU A 45 17.53 0.98 1.75
CA LEU A 45 18.16 2.24 2.13
C LEU A 45 19.60 2.03 2.60
N GLU A 46 19.91 0.96 3.35
CA GLU A 46 21.29 0.58 3.71
C GLU A 46 22.15 0.36 2.47
N GLU A 47 21.64 -0.42 1.50
CA GLU A 47 22.32 -0.68 0.25
C GLU A 47 22.56 0.59 -0.57
N MET A 48 21.55 1.47 -0.65
CA MET A 48 21.55 2.70 -1.44
C MET A 48 22.47 3.78 -0.87
N LEU A 49 22.39 3.98 0.44
CA LEU A 49 23.05 5.09 1.13
C LEU A 49 24.40 4.70 1.73
N LYS A 50 24.67 3.40 1.87
CA LYS A 50 25.88 2.87 2.53
C LYS A 50 26.03 3.37 3.98
N ILE A 51 24.90 3.54 4.66
CA ILE A 51 24.82 3.90 6.08
C ILE A 51 23.98 2.87 6.83
N GLU A 52 24.14 2.82 8.14
CA GLU A 52 23.27 2.03 9.01
C GLU A 52 21.84 2.60 9.01
N VAL A 53 20.85 1.71 8.90
CA VAL A 53 19.43 2.06 9.04
C VAL A 53 18.84 1.22 10.16
N LYS A 54 18.35 1.87 11.20
CA LYS A 54 17.81 1.16 12.37
C LYS A 54 16.40 0.64 12.10
N GLY A 55 16.09 -0.56 12.56
CA GLY A 55 14.72 -1.05 12.56
C GLY A 55 13.90 -0.39 13.65
N ILE A 56 12.63 -0.05 13.38
CA ILE A 56 11.73 0.48 14.43
C ILE A 56 11.60 -0.50 15.61
N TRP A 57 11.73 -1.79 15.35
CA TRP A 57 11.69 -2.85 16.35
C TRP A 57 12.89 -2.81 17.31
N ASP A 58 14.07 -2.45 16.81
CA ASP A 58 15.26 -2.25 17.65
C ASP A 58 15.07 -1.05 18.57
N VAL A 59 14.53 0.04 18.02
CA VAL A 59 14.21 1.25 18.80
C VAL A 59 13.20 0.94 19.89
N LEU A 60 12.09 0.27 19.57
CA LEU A 60 11.04 -0.08 20.54
C LEU A 60 11.54 -1.05 21.62
N ASN A 61 12.44 -1.98 21.27
CA ASN A 61 13.10 -2.85 22.24
C ASN A 61 14.02 -2.11 23.21
N GLU A 62 14.54 -0.94 22.83
CA GLU A 62 15.40 -0.10 23.68
C GLU A 62 14.61 0.89 24.54
N ILE A 63 13.67 1.61 23.93
CA ILE A 63 12.91 2.68 24.62
C ILE A 63 11.68 2.16 25.36
N GLY A 64 11.30 0.90 25.12
CA GLY A 64 10.10 0.28 25.64
C GLY A 64 8.86 0.51 24.76
N LEU A 65 7.79 -0.21 25.10
CA LEU A 65 6.50 -0.09 24.43
C LEU A 65 5.77 1.20 24.86
N PRO A 66 5.01 1.83 23.95
CA PRO A 66 4.18 2.98 24.32
C PRO A 66 3.07 2.56 25.29
N LYS A 67 2.56 3.53 26.05
CA LYS A 67 1.38 3.30 26.91
C LYS A 67 0.19 2.89 26.07
N GLY A 68 -0.49 1.82 26.48
CA GLY A 68 -1.66 1.30 25.78
C GLY A 68 -1.36 0.30 24.67
N ALA A 69 -0.10 -0.16 24.53
CA ALA A 69 0.20 -1.32 23.69
C ALA A 69 -0.69 -2.51 24.06
N LEU A 70 -1.20 -3.21 23.05
CA LEU A 70 -2.10 -4.33 23.27
C LEU A 70 -1.31 -5.55 23.69
N GLU A 71 -1.67 -6.10 24.85
CA GLU A 71 -1.29 -7.45 25.21
C GLU A 71 -2.12 -8.44 24.38
N TYR A 72 -1.46 -9.43 23.79
CA TYR A 72 -2.11 -10.42 22.95
C TYR A 72 -1.85 -11.83 23.49
N ASP A 73 -2.89 -12.44 24.06
CA ASP A 73 -2.82 -13.66 24.86
C ASP A 73 -3.11 -14.96 24.06
N ARG A 74 -3.51 -14.84 22.79
CA ARG A 74 -3.74 -16.00 21.91
C ARG A 74 -2.43 -16.43 21.22
N PRO A 75 -2.27 -17.73 20.91
CA PRO A 75 -1.18 -18.19 20.05
C PRO A 75 -1.16 -17.44 18.72
N LEU A 76 0.04 -17.19 18.19
CA LEU A 76 0.27 -16.54 16.90
C LEU A 76 1.32 -17.30 16.10
N ILE A 77 1.24 -17.22 14.77
CA ILE A 77 2.32 -17.64 13.87
C ILE A 77 3.03 -16.41 13.36
N MET A 78 4.32 -16.31 13.63
CA MET A 78 5.16 -15.29 13.02
C MET A 78 5.45 -15.66 11.56
N HIS A 79 5.15 -14.74 10.66
CA HIS A 79 5.63 -14.81 9.28
C HIS A 79 6.80 -13.86 9.05
N ASP A 80 7.97 -14.45 8.85
CA ASP A 80 9.17 -13.69 8.51
C ASP A 80 9.13 -13.21 7.07
N SER A 81 9.34 -11.90 6.89
CA SER A 81 9.36 -11.33 5.56
C SER A 81 10.58 -11.82 4.79
N CYS A 82 10.47 -11.99 3.47
CA CYS A 82 11.60 -12.38 2.63
C CYS A 82 12.80 -11.44 2.75
N SER A 83 12.57 -10.16 3.07
CA SER A 83 13.64 -9.18 3.31
C SER A 83 14.34 -9.37 4.66
N ALA A 84 13.89 -10.24 5.56
CA ALA A 84 14.61 -10.57 6.79
C ALA A 84 15.47 -11.84 6.66
N ARG A 85 15.43 -12.51 5.51
CA ARG A 85 16.24 -13.71 5.27
C ARG A 85 17.73 -13.41 5.42
N GLY A 86 18.46 -14.26 6.14
CA GLY A 86 19.88 -14.10 6.46
C GLY A 86 20.19 -12.99 7.45
N ASP A 87 19.18 -12.37 8.07
CA ASP A 87 19.32 -11.32 9.08
C ASP A 87 18.77 -11.85 10.42
N SER A 88 19.59 -12.66 11.09
CA SER A 88 19.24 -13.28 12.38
C SER A 88 18.95 -12.25 13.46
N ASP A 89 19.61 -11.09 13.40
CA ASP A 89 19.47 -10.03 14.38
C ASP A 89 18.10 -9.35 14.25
N MET A 90 17.67 -9.02 13.03
CA MET A 90 16.31 -8.54 12.77
C MET A 90 15.27 -9.57 13.23
N GLN A 91 15.46 -10.84 12.87
CA GLN A 91 14.54 -11.91 13.24
C GLN A 91 14.41 -12.02 14.76
N ALA A 92 15.53 -12.03 15.49
CA ALA A 92 15.56 -12.08 16.95
C ALA A 92 14.96 -10.83 17.60
N SER A 93 15.25 -9.65 17.06
CA SER A 93 14.73 -8.38 17.57
C SER A 93 13.20 -8.29 17.44
N ILE A 94 12.64 -8.73 16.31
CA ILE A 94 11.18 -8.84 16.16
C ILE A 94 10.59 -9.81 17.17
N ARG A 95 11.20 -11.00 17.35
CA ARG A 95 10.73 -12.01 18.32
C ARG A 95 10.76 -11.47 19.75
N LYS A 96 11.81 -10.72 20.11
CA LYS A 96 11.90 -10.02 21.40
C LYS A 96 10.76 -9.01 21.55
N LEU A 97 10.49 -8.22 20.52
CA LEU A 97 9.40 -7.24 20.53
C LEU A 97 8.03 -7.91 20.68
N THR A 98 7.77 -8.99 19.93
CA THR A 98 6.51 -9.73 20.06
C THR A 98 6.35 -10.38 21.44
N ASN A 99 7.43 -10.90 22.02
CA ASN A 99 7.38 -11.45 23.37
C ASN A 99 7.08 -10.36 24.42
N SER A 100 7.61 -9.14 24.24
CA SER A 100 7.29 -8.00 25.12
C SER A 100 5.83 -7.55 25.06
N LEU A 101 5.11 -7.91 23.98
CA LEU A 101 3.67 -7.71 23.80
C LEU A 101 2.83 -8.86 24.40
N GLY A 102 3.46 -9.82 25.09
CA GLY A 102 2.78 -10.98 25.67
C GLY A 102 2.43 -12.09 24.67
N CYS A 103 2.81 -11.93 23.40
CA CYS A 103 2.47 -12.90 22.36
C CYS A 103 3.13 -14.26 22.61
N THR A 104 2.35 -15.34 22.48
CA THR A 104 2.88 -16.71 22.42
C THR A 104 3.03 -17.16 20.97
N LEU A 105 4.26 -17.36 20.51
CA LEU A 105 4.53 -17.80 19.14
C LEU A 105 4.47 -19.33 19.03
N LYS A 106 3.65 -19.83 18.12
CA LYS A 106 3.61 -21.24 17.72
C LYS A 106 4.79 -21.52 16.77
N ASP A 107 5.54 -22.57 17.07
CA ASP A 107 6.59 -23.05 16.17
C ASP A 107 5.98 -23.77 14.96
N VAL A 108 6.48 -23.46 13.77
CA VAL A 108 6.04 -24.02 12.49
C VAL A 108 7.25 -24.33 11.61
N PRO A 109 7.18 -25.35 10.73
CA PRO A 109 8.34 -25.73 9.90
C PRO A 109 8.88 -24.61 9.00
N TYR A 110 7.99 -23.73 8.51
CA TYR A 110 8.34 -22.63 7.59
C TYR A 110 8.46 -21.29 8.31
N ASN A 111 9.46 -21.17 9.20
CA ASN A 111 9.78 -19.96 9.95
C ASN A 111 11.15 -19.38 9.57
N GLY A 112 11.43 -18.13 9.96
CA GLY A 112 12.73 -17.49 9.75
C GLY A 112 13.15 -17.47 8.29
N ASP A 113 14.35 -17.96 8.00
CA ASP A 113 14.88 -18.04 6.64
C ASP A 113 14.09 -19.00 5.73
N MET A 114 13.36 -19.96 6.32
CA MET A 114 12.53 -20.91 5.61
C MET A 114 11.12 -20.40 5.33
N SER A 115 10.74 -19.22 5.82
CA SER A 115 9.43 -18.64 5.52
C SER A 115 9.24 -18.45 4.01
N GLU A 116 8.07 -18.87 3.55
CA GLU A 116 7.65 -18.76 2.15
C GLU A 116 7.35 -17.31 1.76
N CYS A 117 7.28 -17.01 0.46
CA CYS A 117 6.95 -15.67 -0.02
C CYS A 117 5.44 -15.46 -0.07
N CYS A 118 4.94 -14.36 0.51
CA CYS A 118 3.51 -13.98 0.48
C CYS A 118 2.97 -13.56 -0.91
N GLY A 119 3.82 -13.54 -1.94
CA GLY A 119 3.45 -13.18 -3.32
C GLY A 119 3.33 -11.67 -3.60
N TYR A 120 3.71 -10.79 -2.66
CA TYR A 120 3.71 -9.35 -2.93
C TYR A 120 4.96 -8.88 -3.70
N GLY A 121 6.14 -9.23 -3.19
CA GLY A 121 7.44 -8.79 -3.70
C GLY A 121 7.73 -9.29 -5.11
N GLY A 122 8.77 -8.72 -5.75
CA GLY A 122 9.11 -9.08 -7.15
C GLY A 122 7.99 -8.76 -8.15
N LEU A 123 7.03 -7.92 -7.75
CA LEU A 123 5.87 -7.50 -8.55
C LEU A 123 4.85 -8.60 -8.89
N VAL A 124 4.94 -9.77 -8.27
CA VAL A 124 4.01 -10.89 -8.56
C VAL A 124 2.56 -10.45 -8.37
N SER A 125 2.25 -9.75 -7.28
CA SER A 125 0.91 -9.20 -7.00
C SER A 125 0.36 -8.21 -8.05
N TYR A 126 1.22 -7.62 -8.87
CA TYR A 126 0.84 -6.68 -9.93
C TYR A 126 0.80 -7.32 -11.31
N VAL A 127 1.56 -8.39 -11.54
CA VAL A 127 1.69 -9.06 -12.85
C VAL A 127 0.80 -10.30 -12.95
N ASN A 128 0.71 -11.09 -11.87
CA ASN A 128 -0.08 -12.32 -11.84
C ASN A 128 -0.75 -12.48 -10.45
N LYS A 129 -1.96 -11.91 -10.35
CA LYS A 129 -2.75 -11.90 -9.11
C LYS A 129 -3.15 -13.30 -8.64
N GLU A 130 -3.47 -14.19 -9.57
CA GLU A 130 -3.83 -15.57 -9.27
C GLU A 130 -2.65 -16.31 -8.63
N LEU A 131 -1.45 -16.17 -9.21
CA LEU A 131 -0.24 -16.74 -8.62
C LEU A 131 0.05 -16.14 -7.24
N ALA A 132 -0.06 -14.82 -7.09
CA ALA A 132 0.12 -14.16 -5.79
C ALA A 132 -0.86 -14.67 -4.73
N SER A 133 -2.10 -14.99 -5.12
CA SER A 133 -3.11 -15.59 -4.23
C SER A 133 -2.73 -17.00 -3.83
N LYS A 134 -2.33 -17.86 -4.78
CA LYS A 134 -1.83 -19.21 -4.49
C LYS A 134 -0.62 -19.21 -3.54
N MET A 135 0.32 -18.28 -3.73
CA MET A 135 1.48 -18.13 -2.85
C MET A 135 1.08 -17.74 -1.42
N ALA A 136 0.18 -16.76 -1.27
CA ALA A 136 -0.31 -16.34 0.04
C ALA A 136 -1.09 -17.46 0.74
N GLN A 137 -1.92 -18.20 0.01
CA GLN A 137 -2.67 -19.35 0.53
C GLN A 137 -1.74 -20.47 1.00
N SER A 138 -0.65 -20.75 0.27
CA SER A 138 0.38 -21.72 0.69
C SER A 138 0.99 -21.35 2.04
N CYS A 139 1.35 -20.08 2.23
CA CYS A 139 1.96 -19.60 3.47
C CYS A 139 1.04 -19.79 4.70
N THR A 140 -0.27 -19.81 4.49
CA THR A 140 -1.28 -19.82 5.55
C THR A 140 -2.07 -21.13 5.62
N LYS A 141 -1.63 -22.14 4.86
CA LYS A 141 -2.32 -23.42 4.73
C LYS A 141 -2.28 -24.18 6.05
N ASP A 142 -3.35 -24.90 6.36
CA ASP A 142 -3.45 -25.86 7.48
C ASP A 142 -3.28 -25.25 8.87
N GLU A 143 -3.42 -23.93 8.97
CA GLU A 143 -3.35 -23.21 10.23
C GLU A 143 -4.71 -22.58 10.56
N ASP A 144 -5.15 -22.65 11.80
CA ASP A 144 -6.33 -21.92 12.32
C ASP A 144 -5.91 -20.79 13.28
N VAL A 145 -4.60 -20.60 13.41
CA VAL A 145 -3.98 -19.61 14.29
C VAL A 145 -3.78 -18.29 13.52
N PRO A 146 -3.96 -17.13 14.17
CA PRO A 146 -3.70 -15.84 13.53
C PRO A 146 -2.22 -15.61 13.22
N PHE A 147 -1.95 -14.85 12.17
CA PHE A 147 -0.59 -14.54 11.70
C PHE A 147 -0.15 -13.15 12.16
N ILE A 148 1.07 -13.04 12.67
CA ILE A 148 1.74 -11.77 12.93
C ILE A 148 2.92 -11.60 11.97
N SER A 149 3.05 -10.41 11.40
CA SER A 149 4.19 -10.07 10.55
C SER A 149 4.70 -8.67 10.85
N TYR A 150 5.86 -8.35 10.31
CA TYR A 150 6.50 -7.03 10.42
C TYR A 150 6.77 -6.44 9.04
N CYS A 151 5.99 -6.91 8.06
CA CYS A 151 5.94 -6.39 6.71
C CYS A 151 4.48 -6.13 6.35
N MET A 152 4.13 -4.87 6.09
CA MET A 152 2.75 -4.47 5.73
C MET A 152 2.21 -5.28 4.55
N ALA A 153 3.06 -5.67 3.61
CA ALA A 153 2.66 -6.44 2.46
C ALA A 153 2.28 -7.88 2.81
N CYS A 154 3.05 -8.56 3.68
CA CYS A 154 2.70 -9.91 4.12
C CYS A 154 1.35 -9.91 4.87
N ARG A 155 1.20 -8.98 5.82
CA ARG A 155 -0.06 -8.75 6.55
C ARG A 155 -1.25 -8.54 5.61
N ASP A 156 -1.12 -7.63 4.66
CA ASP A 156 -2.19 -7.32 3.71
C ASP A 156 -2.53 -8.50 2.80
N ARG A 157 -1.52 -9.26 2.34
CA ARG A 157 -1.72 -10.42 1.48
C ARG A 157 -2.51 -11.51 2.21
N PHE A 158 -2.15 -11.84 3.44
CA PHE A 158 -2.87 -12.86 4.21
C PHE A 158 -4.28 -12.45 4.57
N ALA A 159 -4.49 -11.20 4.99
CA ALA A 159 -5.83 -10.70 5.27
C ALA A 159 -6.73 -10.69 4.01
N ARG A 160 -6.18 -10.47 2.81
CA ARG A 160 -6.93 -10.61 1.54
C ARG A 160 -7.29 -12.05 1.19
N GLU A 161 -6.56 -13.03 1.70
CA GLU A 161 -6.95 -14.45 1.65
C GLU A 161 -7.87 -14.86 2.82
N LYS A 162 -8.50 -13.88 3.48
CA LYS A 162 -9.44 -14.06 4.61
C LYS A 162 -8.82 -14.72 5.85
N ARG A 163 -7.51 -14.62 6.00
CA ARG A 163 -6.78 -15.09 7.18
C ARG A 163 -6.72 -13.98 8.22
N GLU A 164 -6.92 -14.33 9.49
CA GLU A 164 -6.66 -13.38 10.58
C GLU A 164 -5.16 -13.05 10.59
N SER A 165 -4.82 -11.80 10.26
CA SER A 165 -3.43 -11.36 10.13
C SER A 165 -3.25 -9.92 10.57
N MET A 166 -2.17 -9.68 11.32
CA MET A 166 -1.81 -8.39 11.88
C MET A 166 -0.34 -8.05 11.65
N HIS A 167 -0.05 -6.76 11.73
CA HIS A 167 1.30 -6.22 11.75
C HIS A 167 1.73 -6.02 13.21
N VAL A 168 2.99 -6.27 13.54
CA VAL A 168 3.50 -6.08 14.92
C VAL A 168 3.23 -4.66 15.45
N LEU A 169 3.34 -3.65 14.58
CA LEU A 169 3.04 -2.26 14.95
C LEU A 169 1.55 -1.99 15.20
N GLU A 170 0.64 -2.82 14.69
CA GLU A 170 -0.78 -2.70 15.04
C GLU A 170 -0.99 -3.06 16.52
N LEU A 171 -0.28 -4.05 17.05
CA LEU A 171 -0.29 -4.36 18.49
C LEU A 171 0.41 -3.28 19.32
N VAL A 172 1.60 -2.83 18.89
CA VAL A 172 2.37 -1.78 19.58
C VAL A 172 1.55 -0.51 19.78
N TYR A 173 0.77 -0.10 18.78
CA TYR A 173 0.01 1.16 18.82
C TYR A 173 -1.51 0.99 19.01
N ALA A 174 -1.95 -0.21 19.41
CA ALA A 174 -3.37 -0.53 19.56
C ALA A 174 -4.24 -0.17 18.34
N ALA A 175 -3.68 -0.32 17.14
CA ALA A 175 -4.40 -0.09 15.90
C ALA A 175 -5.21 -1.35 15.53
N PRO A 176 -6.41 -1.19 14.97
CA PRO A 176 -7.23 -2.33 14.58
C PRO A 176 -6.59 -3.13 13.45
N ALA A 177 -6.37 -4.43 13.67
CA ALA A 177 -6.00 -5.40 12.64
C ALA A 177 -7.23 -5.74 11.76
N GLY A 178 -7.65 -4.78 10.93
CA GLY A 178 -8.86 -4.88 10.10
C GLY A 178 -8.60 -5.28 8.64
N ASN A 179 -9.59 -5.05 7.78
CA ASN A 179 -9.46 -5.25 6.34
C ASN A 179 -8.33 -4.37 5.77
N PRO A 180 -7.48 -4.92 4.88
CA PRO A 180 -6.46 -4.14 4.20
C PRO A 180 -7.07 -2.98 3.41
N PRO A 181 -6.43 -1.79 3.41
CA PRO A 181 -6.91 -0.69 2.58
C PRO A 181 -6.80 -1.05 1.10
N ASP A 182 -7.76 -0.55 0.31
CA ASP A 182 -7.66 -0.52 -1.16
C ASP A 182 -6.55 0.45 -1.61
N ILE A 183 -6.22 0.42 -2.91
CA ILE A 183 -5.17 1.24 -3.50
C ILE A 183 -5.39 2.75 -3.31
N SER A 184 -6.65 3.20 -3.38
CA SER A 184 -7.04 4.59 -3.19
C SER A 184 -6.88 5.01 -1.73
N LYS A 185 -7.35 4.18 -0.79
CA LYS A 185 -7.19 4.40 0.64
C LYS A 185 -5.72 4.38 1.05
N LYS A 186 -4.90 3.48 0.48
CA LYS A 186 -3.43 3.49 0.67
C LYS A 186 -2.82 4.83 0.25
N ARG A 187 -3.25 5.39 -0.89
CA ARG A 187 -2.78 6.70 -1.37
C ARG A 187 -3.26 7.84 -0.48
N LYS A 188 -4.55 7.87 -0.14
CA LYS A 188 -5.15 8.83 0.80
C LYS A 188 -4.44 8.82 2.16
N ASN A 189 -4.15 7.65 2.71
CA ASN A 189 -3.43 7.52 3.98
C ASN A 189 -2.03 8.15 3.91
N ARG A 190 -1.29 7.94 2.80
CA ARG A 190 0.02 8.58 2.60
C ARG A 190 -0.07 10.09 2.45
N LEU A 191 -1.06 10.57 1.70
CA LEU A 191 -1.26 12.01 1.50
C LEU A 191 -1.70 12.68 2.80
N SER A 192 -2.62 12.07 3.56
CA SER A 192 -3.04 12.54 4.88
C SER A 192 -1.87 12.61 5.86
N LEU A 193 -1.04 11.55 5.92
CA LEU A 193 0.17 11.56 6.73
C LEU A 193 1.12 12.69 6.30
N LYS A 194 1.37 12.86 5.00
CA LYS A 194 2.21 13.95 4.48
C LYS A 194 1.68 15.31 4.92
N ARG A 195 0.38 15.58 4.74
CA ARG A 195 -0.26 16.85 5.13
C ARG A 195 -0.07 17.12 6.62
N LYS A 196 -0.43 16.15 7.45
CA LYS A 196 -0.26 16.24 8.90
C LYS A 196 1.18 16.55 9.30
N LEU A 197 2.15 15.87 8.70
CA LEU A 197 3.56 16.11 8.99
C LEU A 197 4.02 17.51 8.55
N LEU A 198 3.63 17.96 7.36
CA LEU A 198 3.95 19.30 6.87
C LEU A 198 3.38 20.39 7.78
N GLU A 199 2.13 20.24 8.23
CA GLU A 199 1.47 21.17 9.15
C GLU A 199 2.08 21.13 10.56
N GLU A 200 2.29 19.93 11.14
CA GLU A 200 2.70 19.79 12.53
C GLU A 200 4.20 20.04 12.74
N ILE A 201 5.05 19.58 11.82
CA ILE A 201 6.51 19.65 11.96
C ILE A 201 7.07 20.85 11.20
N TRP A 202 6.72 21.00 9.92
CA TRP A 202 7.27 22.06 9.06
C TRP A 202 6.50 23.38 9.12
N LYS A 203 5.31 23.39 9.74
CA LYS A 203 4.42 24.55 9.82
C LYS A 203 4.06 25.12 8.44
N GLU A 204 4.01 24.25 7.44
CA GLU A 204 3.62 24.63 6.08
C GLU A 204 2.09 24.64 5.94
N GLU A 205 1.58 25.64 5.22
CA GLU A 205 0.16 25.71 4.88
C GLU A 205 -0.16 24.75 3.75
N VAL A 206 -1.10 23.83 3.97
CA VAL A 206 -1.53 22.86 2.96
C VAL A 206 -2.93 23.22 2.47
N ILE A 207 -3.00 23.72 1.23
CA ILE A 207 -4.28 24.02 0.58
C ILE A 207 -4.90 22.72 0.07
N VAL A 208 -6.14 22.44 0.49
CA VAL A 208 -6.95 21.34 -0.01
C VAL A 208 -8.04 21.89 -0.91
N ILE A 209 -7.95 21.59 -2.20
CA ILE A 209 -8.99 21.90 -3.17
C ILE A 209 -9.97 20.73 -3.17
N ASN A 210 -11.23 21.01 -2.83
CA ASN A 210 -12.32 20.05 -2.97
C ASN A 210 -13.11 20.40 -4.22
N PRO A 211 -13.48 19.42 -5.06
CA PRO A 211 -14.35 19.66 -6.20
C PRO A 211 -15.72 20.20 -5.75
N GLU A 212 -16.33 21.05 -6.57
CA GLU A 212 -17.69 21.56 -6.34
C GLU A 212 -18.79 20.51 -6.62
N TYR A 213 -18.39 19.32 -7.09
CA TYR A 213 -19.28 18.21 -7.41
C TYR A 213 -19.03 16.99 -6.50
N LYS A 214 -20.06 16.15 -6.37
CA LYS A 214 -20.05 14.93 -5.57
C LYS A 214 -19.95 13.70 -6.48
N ILE A 215 -19.02 12.81 -6.17
CA ILE A 215 -18.93 11.48 -6.78
C ILE A 215 -19.42 10.43 -5.78
N VAL A 216 -20.34 9.58 -6.21
CA VAL A 216 -20.87 8.46 -5.44
C VAL A 216 -20.31 7.16 -6.02
N ILE A 217 -19.55 6.43 -5.20
CA ILE A 217 -18.97 5.12 -5.53
C ILE A 217 -19.52 4.09 -4.55
N SER A 218 -20.24 3.09 -5.06
CA SER A 218 -20.72 1.97 -4.24
C SER A 218 -19.57 1.03 -3.86
N GLU A 219 -19.76 0.19 -2.84
CA GLU A 219 -18.74 -0.78 -2.40
C GLU A 219 -18.33 -1.75 -3.52
N ASP A 220 -19.27 -2.18 -4.36
CA ASP A 220 -18.96 -3.10 -5.46
C ASP A 220 -18.15 -2.42 -6.56
N VAL A 221 -18.41 -1.15 -6.84
CA VAL A 221 -17.59 -0.36 -7.77
C VAL A 221 -16.22 -0.10 -7.16
N ALA A 222 -16.11 0.18 -5.86
CA ALA A 222 -14.83 0.35 -5.18
C ALA A 222 -13.95 -0.92 -5.28
N LYS A 223 -14.54 -2.12 -5.18
CA LYS A 223 -13.84 -3.39 -5.42
C LYS A 223 -13.30 -3.48 -6.84
N ILE A 224 -14.11 -3.13 -7.84
CA ILE A 224 -13.69 -3.09 -9.25
C ILE A 224 -12.51 -2.12 -9.44
N LEU A 225 -12.56 -0.94 -8.80
CA LEU A 225 -11.48 0.04 -8.86
C LEU A 225 -10.17 -0.52 -8.25
N ASP A 226 -10.22 -1.13 -7.06
CA ASP A 226 -9.06 -1.76 -6.42
C ASP A 226 -8.50 -2.91 -7.28
N GLU A 227 -9.37 -3.79 -7.77
CA GLU A 227 -9.01 -4.90 -8.64
C GLU A 227 -8.39 -4.44 -9.96
N ARG A 228 -8.80 -3.29 -10.49
CA ARG A 228 -8.26 -2.75 -11.75
C ARG A 228 -7.16 -1.72 -11.53
N MET A 229 -6.72 -1.53 -10.28
CA MET A 229 -5.68 -0.57 -9.92
C MET A 229 -6.02 0.87 -10.37
N ILE A 230 -7.30 1.22 -10.34
CA ILE A 230 -7.81 2.55 -10.70
C ILE A 230 -7.99 3.33 -9.39
N LEU A 231 -7.36 4.50 -9.31
CA LEU A 231 -7.49 5.34 -8.13
C LEU A 231 -8.81 6.12 -8.17
N GLU A 232 -9.34 6.46 -7.01
CA GLU A 232 -10.44 7.42 -6.90
C GLU A 232 -10.06 8.77 -7.52
N GLU A 233 -8.80 9.20 -7.39
CA GLU A 233 -8.26 10.38 -8.09
C GLU A 233 -8.34 10.24 -9.63
N ASP A 234 -8.27 9.02 -10.18
CA ASP A 234 -8.46 8.81 -11.62
C ASP A 234 -9.93 8.97 -12.02
N VAL A 235 -10.85 8.54 -11.16
CA VAL A 235 -12.29 8.79 -11.32
C VAL A 235 -12.58 10.28 -11.30
N TYR A 236 -12.05 11.02 -10.32
CA TYR A 236 -12.21 12.48 -10.25
C TYR A 236 -11.70 13.17 -11.50
N SER A 237 -10.49 12.83 -11.99
CA SER A 237 -9.95 13.47 -13.20
C SER A 237 -10.74 13.15 -14.47
N VAL A 238 -11.35 11.96 -14.58
CA VAL A 238 -12.22 11.66 -15.74
C VAL A 238 -13.49 12.53 -15.69
N ILE A 239 -14.09 12.71 -14.51
CA ILE A 239 -15.24 13.60 -14.35
C ILE A 239 -14.86 15.06 -14.60
N GLU A 240 -13.69 15.51 -14.10
CA GLU A 240 -13.18 16.85 -14.35
C GLU A 240 -12.99 17.12 -15.86
N ALA A 241 -12.33 16.20 -16.58
CA ALA A 241 -12.19 16.30 -18.03
C ALA A 241 -13.57 16.36 -18.74
N TYR A 242 -14.52 15.56 -18.27
CA TYR A 242 -15.89 15.58 -18.78
C TYR A 242 -16.62 16.92 -18.51
N HIS A 243 -16.36 17.60 -17.39
CA HIS A 243 -16.88 18.94 -17.14
C HIS A 243 -16.29 19.99 -18.08
N GLU A 244 -15.01 19.84 -18.46
CA GLU A 244 -14.31 20.77 -19.34
C GLU A 244 -14.78 20.68 -20.79
N ASP A 245 -14.95 19.47 -21.34
CA ASP A 245 -15.18 19.27 -22.77
C ASP A 245 -16.53 18.63 -23.12
N GLY A 246 -17.26 18.09 -22.14
CA GLY A 246 -18.52 17.38 -22.34
C GLY A 246 -18.40 16.04 -23.07
N SER A 247 -17.18 15.54 -23.32
CA SER A 247 -16.92 14.34 -24.10
C SER A 247 -17.42 13.08 -23.40
N ALA A 248 -18.51 12.51 -23.90
CA ALA A 248 -19.02 11.23 -23.44
C ALA A 248 -19.82 10.52 -24.53
N VAL A 249 -19.86 9.19 -24.45
CA VAL A 249 -20.82 8.36 -25.20
C VAL A 249 -22.05 8.17 -24.33
N TYR A 250 -23.23 8.49 -24.87
CA TYR A 250 -24.51 8.25 -24.21
C TYR A 250 -25.10 6.92 -24.67
N ASP A 251 -25.50 6.09 -23.71
CA ASP A 251 -26.24 4.86 -23.93
C ASP A 251 -27.72 5.11 -23.60
N GLU A 252 -28.57 5.10 -24.63
CA GLU A 252 -30.01 5.35 -24.51
C GLU A 252 -30.75 4.22 -23.78
N ILE A 253 -30.23 2.99 -23.80
CA ILE A 253 -30.90 1.82 -23.22
C ILE A 253 -30.78 1.89 -21.69
N ASP A 254 -29.56 2.11 -21.20
CA ASP A 254 -29.28 2.14 -19.77
C ASP A 254 -29.43 3.56 -19.17
N GLY A 255 -29.49 4.59 -20.01
CA GLY A 255 -29.42 6.01 -19.62
C GLY A 255 -28.09 6.36 -18.96
N THR A 256 -26.98 5.88 -19.52
CA THR A 256 -25.64 6.01 -18.91
C THR A 256 -24.68 6.78 -19.80
N LEU A 257 -23.70 7.42 -19.18
CA LEU A 257 -22.61 8.11 -19.86
C LEU A 257 -21.32 7.32 -19.68
N THR A 258 -20.54 7.26 -20.75
CA THR A 258 -19.18 6.73 -20.70
C THR A 258 -18.20 7.79 -21.19
N SER A 259 -17.30 8.23 -20.30
CA SER A 259 -16.22 9.16 -20.62
C SER A 259 -14.86 8.54 -20.37
N SER A 260 -13.80 9.18 -20.88
CA SER A 260 -12.43 8.68 -20.76
C SER A 260 -11.41 9.79 -20.64
N LEU A 261 -10.33 9.52 -19.91
CA LEU A 261 -9.16 10.38 -19.83
C LEU A 261 -7.89 9.56 -19.96
N ARG A 262 -6.96 10.02 -20.79
CA ARG A 262 -5.64 9.42 -20.92
C ARG A 262 -4.63 10.12 -20.02
N LYS A 263 -4.06 9.37 -19.06
CA LYS A 263 -2.93 9.81 -18.23
C LYS A 263 -1.69 8.98 -18.57
N GLY A 264 -0.66 9.63 -19.10
CA GLY A 264 0.56 8.96 -19.57
C GLY A 264 0.27 7.91 -20.66
N ASN A 265 0.49 6.63 -20.35
CA ASN A 265 0.27 5.51 -21.27
C ASN A 265 -1.03 4.73 -21.01
N VAL A 266 -1.85 5.16 -20.05
CA VAL A 266 -3.11 4.49 -19.69
C VAL A 266 -4.29 5.42 -19.97
N THR A 267 -5.34 4.88 -20.58
CA THR A 267 -6.65 5.52 -20.67
C THR A 267 -7.57 4.90 -19.65
N PHE A 268 -8.16 5.75 -18.82
CA PHE A 268 -9.18 5.41 -17.84
C PHE A 268 -10.54 5.71 -18.42
N TRP A 269 -11.48 4.79 -18.26
CA TRP A 269 -12.86 4.92 -18.70
C TRP A 269 -13.78 4.77 -17.52
N LEU A 270 -14.84 5.56 -17.54
CA LEU A 270 -15.80 5.66 -16.46
C LEU A 270 -17.21 5.57 -17.04
N LYS A 271 -17.98 4.57 -16.60
CA LYS A 271 -19.43 4.48 -16.84
C LYS A 271 -20.13 5.08 -15.63
N PHE A 272 -20.97 6.09 -15.84
CA PHE A 272 -21.63 6.83 -14.76
C PHE A 272 -23.02 7.33 -15.16
N LYS A 273 -23.82 7.73 -14.17
CA LYS A 273 -25.07 8.47 -14.32
C LYS A 273 -24.97 9.84 -13.65
N LYS A 274 -25.71 10.80 -14.19
CA LYS A 274 -26.05 12.05 -13.52
C LYS A 274 -27.37 11.84 -12.77
N ASP A 275 -27.40 12.14 -11.49
CA ASP A 275 -28.60 11.98 -10.65
C ASP A 275 -29.24 13.34 -10.36
N GLU A 276 -28.52 14.19 -9.64
CA GLU A 276 -28.82 15.59 -9.36
C GLU A 276 -27.77 16.51 -10.01
N PRO A 277 -27.97 17.85 -10.07
CA PRO A 277 -26.91 18.77 -10.44
C PRO A 277 -25.64 18.48 -9.63
N ASP A 278 -24.53 18.30 -10.34
CA ASP A 278 -23.20 18.05 -9.75
C ASP A 278 -23.10 16.76 -8.92
N VAL A 279 -23.99 15.77 -9.12
CA VAL A 279 -23.89 14.43 -8.51
C VAL A 279 -23.69 13.35 -9.57
N TYR A 280 -22.56 12.64 -9.47
CA TYR A 280 -22.14 11.60 -10.39
C TYR A 280 -22.12 10.23 -9.71
N ILE A 281 -23.00 9.33 -10.14
CA ILE A 281 -23.05 7.95 -9.65
C ILE A 281 -22.19 7.09 -10.56
N ILE A 282 -21.09 6.55 -10.02
CA ILE A 282 -20.21 5.67 -10.78
C ILE A 282 -20.79 4.27 -10.81
N LEU A 283 -20.90 3.71 -12.01
CA LEU A 283 -21.44 2.38 -12.26
C LEU A 283 -20.34 1.38 -12.63
N GLY A 284 -19.20 1.85 -13.11
CA GLY A 284 -18.05 1.00 -13.41
C GLY A 284 -16.89 1.79 -13.99
N ALA A 285 -15.71 1.17 -13.97
CA ALA A 285 -14.53 1.74 -14.60
C ALA A 285 -13.65 0.65 -15.19
N TYR A 286 -12.89 1.00 -16.21
CA TYR A 286 -11.84 0.15 -16.76
C TYR A 286 -10.67 0.99 -17.23
N SER A 287 -9.50 0.35 -17.34
CA SER A 287 -8.30 1.01 -17.84
C SER A 287 -7.57 0.10 -18.81
N HIS A 288 -6.95 0.70 -19.82
CA HIS A 288 -6.12 -0.02 -20.78
C HIS A 288 -5.07 0.90 -21.39
N ARG A 289 -4.07 0.31 -22.04
CA ARG A 289 -3.07 1.06 -22.81
C ARG A 289 -3.58 1.28 -24.24
N MET A 290 -4.27 2.39 -24.49
CA MET A 290 -4.66 2.77 -25.85
C MET A 290 -4.60 4.29 -26.03
N LYS A 291 -4.73 4.74 -27.28
CA LYS A 291 -4.96 6.16 -27.62
C LYS A 291 -6.31 6.26 -28.29
N VAL A 292 -7.20 7.07 -27.73
CA VAL A 292 -8.47 7.43 -28.37
C VAL A 292 -8.18 8.59 -29.33
N ARG A 293 -8.68 8.50 -30.55
CA ARG A 293 -8.65 9.60 -31.53
C ARG A 293 -10.08 9.89 -31.92
N VAL A 294 -10.48 11.15 -31.86
CA VAL A 294 -11.75 11.58 -32.42
C VAL A 294 -11.59 11.59 -33.94
N ARG A 295 -12.57 11.03 -34.67
CA ARG A 295 -12.46 10.75 -36.11
C ARG A 295 -12.47 12.00 -36.99
N TYR A 296 -12.63 13.20 -36.41
CA TYR A 296 -12.88 14.45 -37.12
C TYR A 296 -11.89 15.57 -36.78
N GLU A 297 -10.70 15.24 -36.29
CA GLU A 297 -9.51 16.12 -36.28
C GLU A 297 -8.45 15.62 -37.25
#